data_AF-A0A9X2C0S6-F1
#
_entry.id   AF-A0A9X2C0S6-F1
#
_cell.length_a   1.000
_cell.length_b   1.000
_cell.length_c   1.000
_cell.angle_alpha   90.00
_cell.angle_beta   90.00
_cell.angle_gamma   90.00
#
_symmetry.space_group_name_H-M   'P 1'
#
loop_
_entity.id
_entity.type
_entity.pdbx_description
1 polymer ?
#
loop_
_entity_poly.entity_id
_entity_poly.type
_entity_poly.pdbx_seq_one_letter_code
_entity_poly.pdbx_strand_id
1 'polypeptide(L)'
;MTSTAFKRTTLALGIALMAPLAAWSQISISVGIAPPPLPYYEQPPIPGDGYIWTPGYWAWDAASNDYVWVPGTWVLPPAVGLLWTPGYWGFINGSYGWHRGYWGPHVGYYGGINYGYGYVGNGYAGGRWDGGHFRYNSAVNNIPSGRVHNVYRQAVPQRESHAESFNGGESHYRSAPTASERRFEGGQHPNWTQEQTAHEHQAIGMPEQRMGNNHGQPPTAATPRPGGFGDPQVEHVRQAPEMHIQPVRNIPGNQRPEGNPGGGRPEGGRPEGGRPEGGHSPGQPGGHPAGGERGGGHEGDHH
;
A
#
# COMPACT_ATOMS: atom_id res chain seq x y z
N MET A 1 -67.36 -6.65 -42.24
CA MET A 1 -66.38 -7.29 -43.15
C MET A 1 -65.05 -7.41 -42.43
N THR A 2 -64.23 -8.40 -42.79
CA THR A 2 -63.00 -8.80 -42.09
C THR A 2 -61.75 -8.09 -42.62
N SER A 3 -60.83 -7.76 -41.72
CA SER A 3 -59.38 -7.79 -42.00
C SER A 3 -58.63 -8.09 -40.68
N THR A 4 -57.40 -8.59 -40.75
CA THR A 4 -56.71 -9.23 -39.62
C THR A 4 -55.20 -9.04 -39.69
N ALA A 5 -54.53 -9.05 -38.52
CA ALA A 5 -53.09 -8.88 -38.33
C ALA A 5 -52.59 -7.44 -38.62
N PHE A 6 -51.54 -6.93 -37.96
CA PHE A 6 -50.33 -7.62 -37.50
C PHE A 6 -49.93 -7.28 -36.05
N LYS A 7 -49.54 -8.29 -35.26
CA LYS A 7 -48.86 -8.08 -33.97
C LYS A 7 -47.38 -7.78 -34.23
N ARG A 8 -46.87 -6.64 -33.76
CA ARG A 8 -45.42 -6.36 -33.69
C ARG A 8 -44.96 -6.37 -32.24
N THR A 9 -44.57 -7.56 -31.75
CA THR A 9 -43.99 -7.74 -30.42
C THR A 9 -42.52 -7.34 -30.46
N THR A 10 -42.22 -6.06 -30.24
CA THR A 10 -40.83 -5.58 -30.16
C THR A 10 -40.23 -5.96 -28.81
N LEU A 11 -39.47 -7.05 -28.76
CA LEU A 11 -38.70 -7.45 -27.58
C LEU A 11 -37.49 -6.50 -27.43
N ALA A 12 -37.64 -5.45 -26.63
CA ALA A 12 -36.54 -4.56 -26.28
C ALA A 12 -35.56 -5.29 -25.35
N LEU A 13 -34.43 -5.74 -25.90
CA LEU A 13 -33.35 -6.36 -25.13
C LEU A 13 -32.68 -5.30 -24.24
N GLY A 14 -33.10 -5.22 -22.97
CA GLY A 14 -32.54 -4.31 -21.99
C GLY A 14 -31.10 -4.67 -21.66
N ILE A 15 -30.14 -4.04 -22.34
CA ILE A 15 -28.71 -4.18 -22.03
C ILE A 15 -28.47 -3.59 -20.64
N ALA A 16 -28.24 -4.48 -19.66
CA ALA A 16 -27.80 -4.08 -18.34
C ALA A 16 -26.37 -3.52 -18.43
N LEU A 17 -26.27 -2.19 -18.50
CA LEU A 17 -25.02 -1.44 -18.39
C LEU A 17 -24.44 -1.63 -16.98
N MET A 18 -23.72 -2.74 -16.80
CA MET A 18 -22.72 -2.92 -15.74
C MET A 18 -21.54 -1.98 -16.02
N ALA A 19 -21.79 -0.68 -15.89
CA ALA A 19 -20.73 0.31 -15.82
C ALA A 19 -19.84 -0.07 -14.63
N PRO A 20 -18.51 -0.18 -14.80
CA PRO A 20 -17.64 -0.36 -13.66
C PRO A 20 -17.82 0.84 -12.73
N LEU A 21 -18.20 0.60 -11.48
CA LEU A 21 -18.12 1.60 -10.43
C LEU A 21 -16.64 1.89 -10.19
N ALA A 22 -16.10 2.81 -11.00
CA ALA A 22 -14.90 3.53 -10.65
C ALA A 22 -15.17 4.18 -9.29
N ALA A 23 -14.53 3.67 -8.24
CA ALA A 23 -14.53 4.34 -6.96
C ALA A 23 -13.82 5.66 -7.19
N TRP A 24 -14.57 6.76 -7.14
CA TRP A 24 -14.06 8.12 -7.32
C TRP A 24 -13.24 8.47 -6.08
N SER A 25 -11.99 8.01 -6.04
CA SER A 25 -11.01 8.47 -5.06
C SER A 25 -10.98 9.99 -5.11
N GLN A 26 -11.27 10.65 -3.98
CA GLN A 26 -11.38 12.10 -3.93
C GLN A 26 -9.98 12.74 -3.96
N ILE A 27 -9.39 12.78 -5.15
CA ILE A 27 -8.20 13.58 -5.47
C ILE A 27 -8.61 15.05 -5.31
N SER A 28 -8.31 15.65 -4.17
CA SER A 28 -8.75 17.00 -3.85
C SER A 28 -7.82 18.10 -4.39
N ILE A 29 -6.58 17.72 -4.72
CA ILE A 29 -5.52 18.59 -5.25
C ILE A 29 -4.70 17.78 -6.25
N SER A 30 -4.23 18.41 -7.33
CA SER A 30 -3.31 17.84 -8.32
C SER A 30 -2.15 18.81 -8.60
N VAL A 31 -0.91 18.38 -8.42
CA VAL A 31 0.31 19.22 -8.47
C VAL A 31 1.33 18.66 -9.47
N GLY A 32 2.05 19.52 -10.20
CA GLY A 32 3.10 19.11 -11.15
C GLY A 32 4.49 18.85 -10.55
N ILE A 33 4.66 19.06 -9.24
CA ILE A 33 5.92 18.96 -8.50
C ILE A 33 5.75 17.85 -7.45
N ALA A 34 6.73 16.96 -7.32
CA ALA A 34 6.68 15.88 -6.32
C ALA A 34 6.61 16.45 -4.89
N PRO A 35 5.81 15.85 -3.99
CA PRO A 35 5.87 16.19 -2.57
C PRO A 35 7.25 15.83 -2.00
N PRO A 36 7.79 16.60 -1.04
CA PRO A 36 9.10 16.33 -0.45
C PRO A 36 9.12 14.99 0.28
N PRO A 37 10.30 14.41 0.54
CA PRO A 37 10.42 13.21 1.38
C PRO A 37 9.68 13.35 2.72
N LEU A 38 9.18 12.24 3.27
CA LEU A 38 8.69 12.23 4.65
C LEU A 38 9.85 12.50 5.59
N PRO A 39 9.77 13.53 6.46
CA PRO A 39 10.77 13.73 7.50
C PRO A 39 10.78 12.55 8.47
N TYR A 40 11.95 12.25 9.05
CA TYR A 40 12.06 11.29 10.14
C TYR A 40 11.92 12.03 11.48
N TYR A 41 11.08 11.53 12.38
CA TYR A 41 10.76 12.13 13.67
C TYR A 41 10.20 11.07 14.62
N GLU A 42 10.20 11.33 15.93
CA GLU A 42 9.56 10.44 16.90
C GLU A 42 8.08 10.76 17.11
N GLN A 43 7.29 9.75 17.49
CA GLN A 43 5.92 9.95 17.94
C GLN A 43 5.93 10.52 19.38
N PRO A 44 5.29 11.67 19.64
CA PRO A 44 5.14 12.20 21.00
C PRO A 44 4.47 11.19 21.95
N PRO A 45 4.73 11.25 23.26
CA PRO A 45 4.04 10.43 24.26
C PRO A 45 2.51 10.53 24.15
N ILE A 46 1.82 9.39 24.18
CA ILE A 46 0.36 9.36 24.08
C ILE A 46 -0.31 10.21 25.20
N PRO A 47 -1.29 11.08 24.89
CA PRO A 47 -1.97 11.89 25.90
C PRO A 47 -2.68 11.07 26.98
N GLY A 48 -3.50 10.10 26.55
CA GLY A 48 -4.32 9.23 27.40
C GLY A 48 -5.14 8.22 26.59
N ASP A 49 -6.04 7.49 27.25
CA ASP A 49 -6.83 6.42 26.62
C ASP A 49 -7.82 6.99 25.57
N GLY A 50 -8.09 6.21 24.51
CA GLY A 50 -9.00 6.57 23.41
C GLY A 50 -8.36 7.30 22.22
N TYR A 51 -7.19 7.92 22.40
CA TYR A 51 -6.45 8.58 21.31
C TYR A 51 -5.91 7.58 20.28
N ILE A 52 -5.92 7.97 19.00
CA ILE A 52 -5.36 7.24 17.86
C ILE A 52 -4.33 8.13 17.18
N TRP A 53 -3.23 7.55 16.71
CA TRP A 53 -2.17 8.28 16.00
C TRP A 53 -2.61 8.61 14.57
N THR A 54 -2.50 9.88 14.19
CA THR A 54 -2.60 10.34 12.80
C THR A 54 -1.22 10.87 12.36
N PRO A 55 -0.53 10.23 11.41
CA PRO A 55 0.82 10.64 11.03
C PRO A 55 0.80 11.97 10.27
N GLY A 56 1.94 12.67 10.31
CA GLY A 56 2.13 13.92 9.59
C GLY A 56 2.27 13.71 8.08
N TYR A 57 1.97 14.75 7.32
CA TYR A 57 1.96 14.71 5.85
C TYR A 57 2.22 16.10 5.25
N TRP A 58 2.68 16.12 4.01
CA TRP A 58 2.77 17.34 3.21
C TRP A 58 1.38 17.68 2.65
N ALA A 59 0.73 18.70 3.20
CA ALA A 59 -0.38 19.38 2.54
C ALA A 59 0.15 20.26 1.39
N TRP A 60 -0.72 20.65 0.47
CA TRP A 60 -0.40 21.63 -0.58
C TRP A 60 -1.21 22.90 -0.37
N ASP A 61 -0.52 24.02 -0.15
CA ASP A 61 -1.14 25.34 -0.10
C ASP A 61 -1.13 25.97 -1.48
N ALA A 62 -2.32 26.00 -2.10
CA ALA A 62 -2.53 26.62 -3.41
C ALA A 62 -2.39 28.16 -3.39
N ALA A 63 -2.47 28.82 -2.22
CA ALA A 63 -2.29 30.27 -2.12
C ALA A 63 -0.80 30.68 -2.16
N SER A 64 0.11 29.81 -1.70
CA SER A 64 1.56 30.01 -1.84
C SER A 64 2.18 29.26 -3.02
N ASN A 65 1.48 28.28 -3.59
CA ASN A 65 2.03 27.29 -4.51
C ASN A 65 3.24 26.55 -3.88
N ASP A 66 3.05 26.03 -2.66
CA ASP A 66 4.09 25.30 -1.92
C ASP A 66 3.50 24.17 -1.07
N TYR A 67 4.35 23.19 -0.72
CA TYR A 67 4.02 22.15 0.25
C TYR A 67 4.20 22.66 1.68
N VAL A 68 3.27 22.29 2.58
CA VAL A 68 3.31 22.64 4.00
C VAL A 68 3.22 21.37 4.83
N TRP A 69 4.12 21.21 5.81
CA TRP A 69 4.06 20.06 6.70
C TRP A 69 2.95 20.22 7.73
N VAL A 70 1.97 19.32 7.72
CA VAL A 70 1.00 19.16 8.79
C VAL A 70 1.57 18.15 9.77
N PRO A 71 1.86 18.53 11.03
CA PRO A 71 2.54 17.63 11.97
C PRO A 71 1.77 16.36 12.28
N GLY A 72 2.50 15.28 12.59
CA GLY A 72 1.87 14.09 13.18
C GLY A 72 1.25 14.43 14.53
N THR A 73 0.12 13.83 14.88
CA THR A 73 -0.57 14.14 16.14
C THR A 73 -1.46 13.01 16.65
N TRP A 74 -1.80 13.05 17.94
CA TRP A 74 -2.73 12.12 18.57
C TRP A 74 -4.15 12.72 18.55
N VAL A 75 -5.10 12.01 17.95
CA VAL A 75 -6.49 12.49 17.78
C VAL A 75 -7.48 11.53 18.44
N LEU A 76 -8.53 12.08 19.08
CA LEU A 76 -9.68 11.28 19.49
C LEU A 76 -10.59 11.00 18.27
N PRO A 77 -10.90 9.73 17.95
CA PRO A 77 -11.77 9.40 16.83
C PRO A 77 -13.18 9.96 17.04
N PRO A 78 -13.90 10.41 15.99
CA PRO A 78 -15.22 11.03 16.12
C PRO A 78 -16.32 10.05 16.60
N ALA A 79 -16.05 8.74 16.61
CA ALA A 79 -16.87 7.73 17.26
C ALA A 79 -16.04 6.49 17.62
N VAL A 80 -16.52 5.73 18.61
CA VAL A 80 -15.97 4.41 18.98
C VAL A 80 -16.06 3.45 17.79
N GLY A 81 -15.03 2.61 17.62
CA GLY A 81 -14.93 1.64 16.53
C GLY A 81 -14.28 2.16 15.25
N LEU A 82 -14.00 3.48 15.15
CA LEU A 82 -13.33 4.07 13.99
C LEU A 82 -11.81 4.03 14.11
N LEU A 83 -11.14 3.88 12.97
CA LEU A 83 -9.70 3.92 12.77
C LEU A 83 -9.39 4.98 11.71
N TRP A 84 -8.17 5.52 11.75
CA TRP A 84 -7.71 6.50 10.78
C TRP A 84 -7.04 5.82 9.58
N THR A 85 -7.42 6.21 8.37
CA THR A 85 -6.65 5.95 7.15
C THR A 85 -5.86 7.21 6.80
N PRO A 86 -4.52 7.17 6.78
CA PRO A 86 -3.72 8.32 6.36
C PRO A 86 -4.06 8.78 4.94
N GLY A 87 -4.00 10.11 4.72
CA GLY A 87 -3.99 10.64 3.36
C GLY A 87 -2.66 10.36 2.69
N TYR A 88 -2.63 10.33 1.35
CA TYR A 88 -1.41 10.04 0.59
C TYR A 88 -1.38 10.75 -0.76
N TRP A 89 -0.17 10.97 -1.29
CA TRP A 89 0.01 11.44 -2.66
C TRP A 89 0.17 10.25 -3.62
N GLY A 90 -0.61 10.24 -4.71
CA GLY A 90 -0.51 9.25 -5.78
C GLY A 90 -0.13 9.93 -7.09
N PHE A 91 0.89 9.45 -7.79
CA PHE A 91 1.23 9.95 -9.12
C PHE A 91 0.31 9.34 -10.18
N ILE A 92 -0.56 10.17 -10.77
CA ILE A 92 -1.64 9.77 -11.68
C ILE A 92 -1.63 10.73 -12.88
N ASN A 93 -1.66 10.19 -14.10
CA ASN A 93 -1.77 10.96 -15.35
C ASN A 93 -0.76 12.12 -15.54
N GLY A 94 0.42 12.04 -14.95
CA GLY A 94 1.47 13.08 -15.06
C GLY A 94 1.49 14.10 -13.92
N SER A 95 0.64 13.96 -12.90
CA SER A 95 0.61 14.83 -11.72
C SER A 95 0.54 14.04 -10.40
N TYR A 96 0.87 14.71 -9.30
CA TYR A 96 0.75 14.20 -7.95
C TYR A 96 -0.62 14.59 -7.40
N GLY A 97 -1.49 13.61 -7.16
CA GLY A 97 -2.85 13.80 -6.62
C GLY A 97 -2.93 13.50 -5.12
N TRP A 98 -3.53 14.39 -4.32
CA TRP A 98 -3.76 14.15 -2.88
C TRP A 98 -5.05 13.38 -2.65
N HIS A 99 -4.93 12.16 -2.13
CA HIS A 99 -6.05 11.40 -1.56
C HIS A 99 -6.20 11.79 -0.08
N ARG A 100 -7.32 12.42 0.28
CA ARG A 100 -7.54 12.86 1.66
C ARG A 100 -7.76 11.66 2.60
N GLY A 101 -7.08 11.68 3.75
CA GLY A 101 -7.28 10.69 4.82
C GLY A 101 -8.69 10.74 5.42
N TYR A 102 -9.11 9.68 6.11
CA TYR A 102 -10.50 9.55 6.59
C TYR A 102 -10.63 8.62 7.81
N TRP A 103 -11.73 8.77 8.55
CA TRP A 103 -12.13 7.85 9.61
C TRP A 103 -13.05 6.76 9.07
N GLY A 104 -12.77 5.50 9.37
CA GLY A 104 -13.63 4.36 8.98
C GLY A 104 -13.50 3.17 9.93
N PRO A 105 -14.42 2.19 9.89
CA PRO A 105 -14.36 1.00 10.75
C PRO A 105 -13.18 0.07 10.42
N HIS A 106 -12.52 0.28 9.27
CA HIS A 106 -11.31 -0.40 8.84
C HIS A 106 -10.37 0.63 8.25
N VAL A 107 -9.06 0.42 8.40
CA VAL A 107 -8.05 1.20 7.67
C VAL A 107 -8.01 0.69 6.23
N GLY A 108 -8.24 1.59 5.28
CA GLY A 108 -8.16 1.30 3.85
C GLY A 108 -6.79 1.63 3.27
N TYR A 109 -6.77 2.05 2.01
CA TYR A 109 -5.52 2.33 1.31
C TYR A 109 -4.95 3.71 1.64
N TYR A 110 -3.65 3.77 1.84
CA TYR A 110 -2.89 5.00 2.09
C TYR A 110 -1.59 5.04 1.25
N GLY A 111 -1.72 4.80 -0.06
CA GLY A 111 -0.60 4.79 -1.01
C GLY A 111 0.37 3.61 -0.85
N GLY A 112 0.23 2.82 0.22
CA GLY A 112 1.18 1.79 0.60
C GLY A 112 2.42 2.31 1.33
N ILE A 113 2.43 3.58 1.73
CA ILE A 113 3.57 4.32 2.31
C ILE A 113 3.80 3.94 3.78
N ASN A 114 5.06 3.84 4.22
CA ASN A 114 5.39 3.57 5.62
C ASN A 114 5.42 4.87 6.46
N TYR A 115 4.27 5.27 7.01
CA TYR A 115 4.16 6.42 7.93
C TYR A 115 4.61 6.11 9.37
N GLY A 116 5.19 4.93 9.62
CA GLY A 116 5.61 4.51 10.96
C GLY A 116 4.44 4.28 11.93
N TYR A 117 4.78 4.03 13.20
CA TYR A 117 3.84 3.99 14.33
C TYR A 117 2.58 3.14 14.13
N GLY A 118 2.74 2.00 13.45
CA GLY A 118 1.68 1.06 13.11
C GLY A 118 1.20 1.12 11.65
N TYR A 119 1.46 2.19 10.91
CA TYR A 119 1.11 2.36 9.50
C TYR A 119 2.24 1.90 8.57
N VAL A 120 2.56 0.61 8.61
CA VAL A 120 3.71 0.00 7.90
C VAL A 120 3.53 -0.16 6.38
N GLY A 121 2.69 0.66 5.74
CA GLY A 121 2.32 0.53 4.32
C GLY A 121 1.20 -0.46 3.97
N ASN A 122 0.58 -1.13 4.94
CA ASN A 122 -0.74 -1.76 4.76
C ASN A 122 -1.48 -1.94 6.10
N GLY A 123 -2.79 -1.66 6.13
CA GLY A 123 -3.62 -1.78 7.35
C GLY A 123 -3.13 -0.90 8.50
N TYR A 124 -3.29 -1.37 9.75
CA TYR A 124 -2.78 -0.65 10.92
C TYR A 124 -2.46 -1.62 12.07
N ALA A 125 -1.25 -1.50 12.61
CA ALA A 125 -0.72 -2.34 13.68
C ALA A 125 -0.49 -1.60 15.01
N GLY A 126 -0.88 -0.32 15.08
CA GLY A 126 -0.74 0.51 16.28
C GLY A 126 -1.75 0.19 17.38
N GLY A 127 -2.86 -0.47 17.05
CA GLY A 127 -3.83 -0.95 18.01
C GLY A 127 -5.08 -1.52 17.36
N ARG A 128 -6.10 -1.83 18.17
CA ARG A 128 -7.40 -2.35 17.72
C ARG A 128 -8.50 -1.99 18.71
N TRP A 129 -9.75 -1.96 18.26
CA TRP A 129 -10.89 -1.93 19.17
C TRP A 129 -11.16 -3.32 19.77
N ASP A 130 -11.52 -3.36 21.06
CA ASP A 130 -11.78 -4.56 21.83
C ASP A 130 -12.80 -4.21 22.92
N GLY A 131 -13.99 -4.82 22.90
CA GLY A 131 -15.08 -4.51 23.85
C GLY A 131 -15.56 -3.06 23.88
N GLY A 132 -15.30 -2.26 22.84
CA GLY A 132 -15.60 -0.82 22.80
C GLY A 132 -14.48 0.08 23.34
N HIS A 133 -13.41 -0.49 23.88
CA HIS A 133 -12.19 0.23 24.26
C HIS A 133 -11.12 0.10 23.17
N PHE A 134 -10.31 1.13 22.96
CA PHE A 134 -9.17 1.01 22.07
C PHE A 134 -7.97 0.42 22.81
N ARG A 135 -7.37 -0.63 22.25
CA ARG A 135 -6.20 -1.31 22.79
C ARG A 135 -4.95 -0.99 21.99
N TYR A 136 -3.87 -0.69 22.70
CA TYR A 136 -2.64 -0.14 22.14
C TYR A 136 -1.53 -1.18 21.98
N ASN A 137 -0.83 -1.17 20.84
CA ASN A 137 0.37 -1.98 20.65
C ASN A 137 1.64 -1.21 21.09
N SER A 138 2.23 -1.59 22.23
CA SER A 138 3.49 -1.01 22.72
C SER A 138 4.74 -1.45 21.96
N ALA A 139 4.60 -2.28 20.92
CA ALA A 139 5.70 -2.57 20.00
C ALA A 139 5.96 -1.44 18.98
N VAL A 140 4.99 -0.54 18.77
CA VAL A 140 5.07 0.52 17.74
C VAL A 140 4.55 1.90 18.17
N ASN A 141 4.18 2.10 19.44
CA ASN A 141 3.75 3.42 19.93
C ASN A 141 4.56 3.87 21.15
N ASN A 142 4.76 5.19 21.28
CA ASN A 142 5.33 5.84 22.46
C ASN A 142 4.30 5.87 23.60
N ILE A 143 4.36 4.84 24.44
CA ILE A 143 3.47 4.65 25.60
C ILE A 143 4.31 4.65 26.88
N PRO A 144 4.43 5.79 27.58
CA PRO A 144 4.98 5.81 28.93
C PRO A 144 4.12 5.00 29.90
N SER A 145 4.77 4.35 30.86
CA SER A 145 4.12 3.60 31.94
C SER A 145 3.06 4.45 32.65
N GLY A 146 1.83 3.95 32.72
CA GLY A 146 0.71 4.60 33.41
C GLY A 146 -0.04 5.69 32.61
N ARG A 147 0.34 5.99 31.35
CA ARG A 147 -0.45 6.90 30.49
C ARG A 147 -1.75 6.29 29.99
N VAL A 148 -1.74 4.99 29.68
CA VAL A 148 -2.88 4.21 29.20
C VAL A 148 -2.86 2.80 29.76
N HIS A 149 -4.04 2.21 29.94
CA HIS A 149 -4.19 0.92 30.61
C HIS A 149 -4.41 -0.24 29.64
N ASN A 150 -4.97 0.04 28.46
CA ASN A 150 -5.43 -0.94 27.49
C ASN A 150 -4.31 -1.49 26.58
N VAL A 151 -3.14 -1.77 27.14
CA VAL A 151 -1.92 -2.10 26.37
C VAL A 151 -1.81 -3.60 26.05
N TYR A 152 -1.22 -3.91 24.90
CA TYR A 152 -0.66 -5.22 24.54
C TYR A 152 0.67 -5.02 23.79
N ARG A 153 1.44 -6.09 23.60
CA ARG A 153 2.67 -6.05 22.78
C ARG A 153 2.64 -7.16 21.74
N GLN A 154 2.71 -6.78 20.47
CA GLN A 154 2.77 -7.71 19.34
C GLN A 154 3.80 -7.20 18.34
N ALA A 155 4.78 -8.04 18.00
CA ALA A 155 5.78 -7.69 17.00
C ALA A 155 5.12 -7.38 15.65
N VAL A 156 5.60 -6.31 15.00
CA VAL A 156 5.13 -5.86 13.70
C VAL A 156 6.29 -6.01 12.71
N PRO A 157 6.12 -6.66 11.55
CA PRO A 157 7.15 -6.72 10.54
C PRO A 157 7.54 -5.31 10.08
N GLN A 158 8.80 -4.94 10.30
CA GLN A 158 9.33 -3.67 9.83
C GLN A 158 9.58 -3.78 8.33
N ARG A 159 8.76 -3.09 7.53
CA ARG A 159 9.10 -2.76 6.14
C ARG A 159 10.15 -1.66 6.13
N GLU A 160 11.04 -1.70 5.14
CA GLU A 160 12.09 -0.68 4.97
C GLU A 160 11.46 0.71 4.86
N SER A 161 11.84 1.62 5.77
CA SER A 161 11.37 3.00 5.79
C SER A 161 12.00 3.79 4.66
N HIS A 162 11.38 3.69 3.48
CA HIS A 162 11.64 4.61 2.37
C HIS A 162 11.13 5.99 2.78
N ALA A 163 11.91 7.04 2.56
CA ALA A 163 11.50 8.42 2.84
C ALA A 163 10.47 8.96 1.82
N GLU A 164 9.83 8.11 1.02
CA GLU A 164 8.89 8.51 -0.02
C GLU A 164 7.54 8.93 0.59
N SER A 165 7.02 10.08 0.18
CA SER A 165 5.73 10.65 0.61
C SER A 165 4.60 10.43 -0.41
N PHE A 166 4.90 9.69 -1.49
CA PHE A 166 4.01 9.41 -2.60
C PHE A 166 4.21 7.99 -3.15
N ASN A 167 3.28 7.52 -3.98
CA ASN A 167 3.37 6.26 -4.72
C ASN A 167 3.32 6.52 -6.24
N GLY A 168 4.21 5.88 -6.99
CA GLY A 168 4.22 5.90 -8.44
C GLY A 168 5.03 7.06 -9.04
N GLY A 169 5.00 7.20 -10.37
CA GLY A 169 5.85 8.16 -11.06
C GLY A 169 7.33 7.82 -10.88
N GLU A 170 8.10 8.73 -10.30
CA GLU A 170 9.54 8.56 -10.05
C GLU A 170 9.84 7.79 -8.75
N SER A 171 8.85 7.54 -7.89
CA SER A 171 9.02 6.72 -6.68
C SER A 171 9.45 5.29 -7.04
N HIS A 172 10.42 4.79 -6.28
CA HIS A 172 10.97 3.44 -6.45
C HIS A 172 9.99 2.36 -6.00
N TYR A 173 9.00 2.73 -5.17
CA TYR A 173 7.98 1.86 -4.65
C TYR A 173 6.64 2.01 -5.39
N ARG A 174 6.09 0.88 -5.84
CA ARG A 174 4.79 0.86 -6.53
C ARG A 174 3.87 -0.14 -5.86
N SER A 175 2.89 0.38 -5.13
CA SER A 175 1.82 -0.37 -4.49
C SER A 175 0.50 -0.16 -5.23
N ALA A 176 -0.44 -1.08 -5.07
CA ALA A 176 -1.80 -0.96 -5.57
C ALA A 176 -2.79 -1.46 -4.50
N PRO A 177 -3.95 -0.82 -4.33
CA PRO A 177 -4.92 -1.24 -3.32
C PRO A 177 -5.53 -2.60 -3.64
N THR A 178 -5.84 -3.37 -2.60
CA THR A 178 -6.70 -4.55 -2.69
C THR A 178 -8.16 -4.16 -2.99
N ALA A 179 -8.99 -5.14 -3.34
CA ALA A 179 -10.43 -4.92 -3.51
C ALA A 179 -11.12 -4.47 -2.20
N SER A 180 -10.67 -4.98 -1.04
CA SER A 180 -11.18 -4.56 0.26
C SER A 180 -10.82 -3.13 0.58
N GLU A 181 -9.57 -2.72 0.37
CA GLU A 181 -9.13 -1.35 0.64
C GLU A 181 -9.79 -0.33 -0.28
N ARG A 182 -10.01 -0.64 -1.58
CA ARG A 182 -10.84 0.20 -2.47
C ARG A 182 -12.29 0.33 -1.99
N ARG A 183 -12.87 -0.75 -1.45
CA ARG A 183 -14.22 -0.72 -0.86
C ARG A 183 -14.26 0.12 0.43
N PHE A 184 -13.18 0.15 1.20
CA PHE A 184 -13.07 1.03 2.37
C PHE A 184 -12.89 2.49 1.93
N GLU A 185 -12.00 2.79 0.98
CA GLU A 185 -11.80 4.15 0.44
C GLU A 185 -13.11 4.75 -0.11
N GLY A 186 -13.82 4.00 -0.97
CA GLY A 186 -15.13 4.39 -1.51
C GLY A 186 -16.33 4.25 -0.56
N GLY A 187 -16.09 4.12 0.75
CA GLY A 187 -17.14 4.07 1.78
C GLY A 187 -17.75 5.44 2.12
N GLN A 188 -18.76 5.44 3.00
CA GLN A 188 -19.18 6.66 3.69
C GLN A 188 -18.34 6.84 4.95
N HIS A 189 -17.71 8.01 5.08
CA HIS A 189 -16.83 8.37 6.18
C HIS A 189 -17.40 9.58 6.94
N PRO A 190 -17.26 9.65 8.28
CA PRO A 190 -17.45 10.89 9.01
C PRO A 190 -16.47 11.96 8.51
N ASN A 191 -16.89 13.21 8.61
CA ASN A 191 -15.99 14.35 8.44
C ASN A 191 -14.83 14.27 9.46
N TRP A 192 -13.73 14.95 9.12
CA TRP A 192 -12.66 15.21 10.10
C TRP A 192 -13.19 15.96 11.31
N THR A 193 -12.56 15.78 12.46
CA THR A 193 -12.94 16.54 13.65
C THR A 193 -12.61 18.03 13.48
N GLN A 194 -13.23 18.90 14.28
CA GLN A 194 -12.94 20.33 14.24
C GLN A 194 -11.47 20.60 14.61
N GLU A 195 -10.92 19.81 15.54
CA GLU A 195 -9.54 19.87 15.99
C GLU A 195 -8.55 19.45 14.90
N GLN A 196 -8.83 18.39 14.14
CA GLN A 196 -8.00 18.01 12.97
C GLN A 196 -7.98 19.11 11.92
N THR A 197 -9.14 19.67 11.62
CA THR A 197 -9.29 20.74 10.62
C THR A 197 -8.57 22.01 11.07
N ALA A 198 -8.66 22.37 12.35
CA ALA A 198 -7.92 23.48 12.94
C ALA A 198 -6.40 23.24 12.93
N HIS A 199 -5.95 22.00 13.15
CA HIS A 199 -4.53 21.64 13.11
C HIS A 199 -3.93 21.75 11.69
N GLU A 200 -4.65 21.29 10.67
CA GLU A 200 -4.29 21.50 9.25
C GLU A 200 -4.21 23.00 8.92
N HIS A 201 -5.25 23.77 9.25
CA HIS A 201 -5.28 25.21 8.99
C HIS A 201 -4.18 25.99 9.75
N GLN A 202 -3.84 25.58 10.98
CA GLN A 202 -2.79 26.22 11.76
C GLN A 202 -1.40 25.93 11.18
N ALA A 203 -1.15 24.72 10.67
CA ALA A 203 0.09 24.39 9.95
C ALA A 203 0.22 25.23 8.67
N ILE A 204 -0.85 25.35 7.87
CA ILE A 204 -0.89 26.21 6.68
C ILE A 204 -0.65 27.68 7.05
N GLY A 205 -1.12 28.12 8.22
CA GLY A 205 -0.87 29.46 8.76
C GLY A 205 0.57 29.75 9.21
N MET A 206 1.45 28.74 9.30
CA MET A 206 2.82 28.87 9.80
C MET A 206 3.85 28.89 8.65
N PRO A 207 4.49 30.04 8.36
CA PRO A 207 5.48 30.13 7.29
C PRO A 207 6.63 29.13 7.42
N GLU A 208 7.03 28.80 8.64
CA GLU A 208 8.12 27.88 8.95
C GLU A 208 7.80 26.40 8.68
N GLN A 209 6.52 26.03 8.51
CA GLN A 209 6.14 24.67 8.08
C GLN A 209 6.18 24.49 6.54
N ARG A 210 6.41 25.57 5.78
CA ARG A 210 6.45 25.57 4.31
C ARG A 210 7.78 25.07 3.78
N MET A 211 7.76 24.20 2.77
CA MET A 211 8.97 23.55 2.24
C MET A 211 9.95 24.57 1.64
N GLY A 212 9.46 25.63 1.00
CA GLY A 212 10.31 26.73 0.52
C GLY A 212 11.14 27.40 1.62
N ASN A 213 10.67 27.37 2.88
CA ASN A 213 11.32 28.00 4.03
C ASN A 213 12.12 27.01 4.91
N ASN A 214 11.71 25.74 4.98
CA ASN A 214 12.37 24.72 5.82
C ASN A 214 13.13 23.64 5.04
N HIS A 215 13.10 23.68 3.70
CA HIS A 215 13.81 22.78 2.78
C HIS A 215 13.55 21.28 3.06
N GLY A 216 12.33 20.94 3.48
CA GLY A 216 11.92 19.58 3.81
C GLY A 216 12.19 19.17 5.27
N GLN A 217 12.67 20.08 6.11
CA GLN A 217 12.99 19.83 7.53
C GLN A 217 12.13 20.72 8.45
N PRO A 218 10.81 20.48 8.54
CA PRO A 218 9.88 21.28 9.34
C PRO A 218 10.29 21.38 10.82
N PRO A 219 10.23 22.57 11.45
CA PRO A 219 10.65 22.75 12.84
C PRO A 219 9.70 22.07 13.85
N THR A 220 8.50 21.66 13.43
CA THR A 220 7.59 20.82 14.23
C THR A 220 7.16 19.64 13.37
N ALA A 221 7.78 18.48 13.58
CA ALA A 221 7.46 17.27 12.83
C ALA A 221 6.21 16.57 13.39
N ALA A 222 6.03 16.61 14.72
CA ALA A 222 4.81 16.16 15.39
C ALA A 222 4.46 16.99 16.64
N THR A 223 3.20 16.88 17.05
CA THR A 223 2.60 17.53 18.22
C THR A 223 1.91 16.47 19.10
N PRO A 224 1.84 16.65 20.44
CA PRO A 224 1.19 15.67 21.31
C PRO A 224 -0.34 15.64 21.15
N ARG A 225 -0.93 16.68 20.55
CA ARG A 225 -2.38 16.87 20.32
C ARG A 225 -2.60 17.95 19.25
N PRO A 226 -3.74 17.94 18.54
CA PRO A 226 -4.13 19.01 17.62
C PRO A 226 -3.92 20.42 18.18
N GLY A 227 -3.32 21.28 17.35
CA GLY A 227 -2.96 22.66 17.72
C GLY A 227 -1.81 22.81 18.71
N GLY A 228 -1.20 21.71 19.17
CA GLY A 228 -0.11 21.68 20.16
C GLY A 228 1.28 22.09 19.64
N PHE A 229 1.36 23.06 18.72
CA PHE A 229 2.63 23.48 18.09
C PHE A 229 3.62 24.16 19.06
N GLY A 230 3.12 24.79 20.13
CA GLY A 230 3.93 25.38 21.21
C GLY A 230 3.99 24.52 22.47
N ASP A 231 3.65 23.24 22.38
CA ASP A 231 3.63 22.32 23.52
C ASP A 231 5.07 21.80 23.81
N PRO A 232 5.54 21.73 25.06
CA PRO A 232 6.89 21.21 25.37
C PRO A 232 7.12 19.75 24.95
N GLN A 233 6.08 19.01 24.56
CA GLN A 233 6.18 17.65 24.02
C GLN A 233 6.04 17.59 22.48
N VAL A 234 6.32 18.68 21.76
CA VAL A 234 6.52 18.60 20.29
C VAL A 234 7.74 17.76 19.94
N GLU A 235 7.69 17.17 18.75
CA GLU A 235 8.79 16.39 18.17
C GLU A 235 9.31 17.08 16.92
N HIS A 236 10.63 17.12 16.79
CA HIS A 236 11.33 17.79 15.69
C HIS A 236 11.79 16.79 14.64
N VAL A 237 12.19 17.27 13.46
CA VAL A 237 12.87 16.42 12.48
C VAL A 237 14.22 15.98 13.05
N ARG A 238 14.48 14.68 12.93
CA ARG A 238 15.72 14.02 13.33
C ARG A 238 16.39 13.47 12.08
N GLN A 239 17.71 13.30 12.11
CA GLN A 239 18.39 12.55 11.07
C GLN A 239 17.84 11.12 11.04
N ALA A 240 17.48 10.63 9.86
CA ALA A 240 17.17 9.21 9.70
C ALA A 240 18.40 8.38 10.11
N PRO A 241 18.25 7.27 10.84
CA PRO A 241 19.38 6.42 11.21
C PRO A 241 20.12 5.98 9.94
N GLU A 242 21.44 6.10 9.93
CA GLU A 242 22.28 5.77 8.77
C GLU A 242 22.12 4.30 8.38
N MET A 243 21.19 4.03 7.46
CA MET A 243 21.12 2.74 6.79
C MET A 243 22.43 2.56 6.04
N HIS A 244 23.28 1.67 6.57
CA HIS A 244 24.57 1.34 5.98
C HIS A 244 24.34 0.58 4.67
N ILE A 245 24.08 1.34 3.60
CA ILE A 245 24.10 0.84 2.22
C ILE A 245 25.55 0.47 1.93
N GLN A 246 25.92 -0.76 2.28
CA GLN A 246 27.14 -1.37 1.80
C GLN A 246 27.09 -1.33 0.27
N PRO A 247 27.99 -0.60 -0.41
CA PRO A 247 27.93 -0.51 -1.86
C PRO A 247 28.12 -1.91 -2.41
N VAL A 248 27.17 -2.37 -3.24
CA VAL A 248 27.22 -3.69 -3.86
C VAL A 248 28.48 -3.75 -4.73
N ARG A 249 29.55 -4.35 -4.20
CA ARG A 249 30.71 -4.72 -4.99
C ARG A 249 30.22 -5.63 -6.10
N ASN A 250 30.40 -5.21 -7.35
CA ASN A 250 30.08 -6.01 -8.52
C ASN A 250 30.64 -7.43 -8.36
N ILE A 251 29.77 -8.41 -8.12
CA ILE A 251 30.13 -9.81 -8.12
C ILE A 251 30.44 -10.18 -9.57
N PRO A 252 31.68 -10.61 -9.92
CA PRO A 252 31.99 -11.03 -11.28
C PRO A 252 31.06 -12.17 -11.71
N GLY A 253 30.53 -12.09 -12.92
CA GLY A 253 29.41 -12.95 -13.36
C GLY A 253 29.70 -14.45 -13.29
N ASN A 254 28.67 -15.23 -12.97
CA ASN A 254 28.72 -16.68 -12.82
C ASN A 254 29.45 -17.38 -13.98
N GLN A 255 30.66 -17.88 -13.72
CA GLN A 255 31.24 -18.94 -14.52
C GLN A 255 30.59 -20.27 -14.15
N ARG A 256 30.41 -21.17 -15.14
CA ARG A 256 29.94 -22.53 -14.88
C ARG A 256 30.92 -23.28 -13.99
N PRO A 257 30.45 -24.19 -13.11
CA PRO A 257 31.32 -25.13 -12.42
C PRO A 257 31.81 -26.20 -13.40
N GLU A 258 32.93 -25.94 -14.07
CA GLU A 258 33.73 -26.99 -14.73
C GLU A 258 34.57 -27.74 -13.70
N GLY A 259 34.82 -29.03 -13.94
CA GLY A 259 35.29 -29.95 -12.91
C GLY A 259 36.75 -29.74 -12.49
N ASN A 260 37.01 -29.75 -11.17
CA ASN A 260 38.35 -29.68 -10.58
C ASN A 260 39.14 -31.00 -10.76
N PRO A 261 40.33 -31.01 -11.40
CA PRO A 261 41.15 -32.21 -11.55
C PRO A 261 42.46 -32.16 -10.73
N GLY A 262 42.61 -33.11 -9.79
CA GLY A 262 43.93 -33.58 -9.31
C GLY A 262 44.25 -33.32 -7.83
N GLY A 263 44.82 -34.33 -7.16
CA GLY A 263 45.40 -34.19 -5.81
C GLY A 263 45.29 -35.39 -4.86
N GLY A 264 45.68 -36.61 -5.25
CA GLY A 264 45.79 -37.73 -4.28
C GLY A 264 45.93 -39.15 -4.85
N ARG A 265 47.03 -39.84 -4.50
CA ARG A 265 47.34 -41.29 -4.65
C ARG A 265 48.40 -41.63 -3.57
N PRO A 266 48.88 -42.88 -3.35
CA PRO A 266 48.67 -44.16 -4.07
C PRO A 266 47.57 -45.04 -3.41
N GLU A 267 47.24 -46.28 -3.83
CA GLU A 267 47.73 -47.07 -4.97
C GLU A 267 46.55 -47.51 -5.90
N GLY A 268 46.00 -48.74 -5.96
CA GLY A 268 46.40 -50.04 -5.40
C GLY A 268 45.41 -51.18 -5.72
N GLY A 269 45.91 -52.40 -5.94
CA GLY A 269 45.12 -53.64 -6.08
C GLY A 269 44.53 -53.93 -7.47
N ARG A 270 44.69 -55.18 -7.94
CA ARG A 270 44.15 -55.83 -9.16
C ARG A 270 44.05 -57.35 -8.88
N PRO A 271 43.40 -58.20 -9.70
CA PRO A 271 42.59 -57.93 -10.90
C PRO A 271 41.08 -58.22 -10.61
N GLU A 272 40.12 -58.51 -11.51
CA GLU A 272 40.07 -58.68 -12.99
C GLU A 272 38.80 -57.92 -13.51
N GLY A 273 37.89 -58.31 -14.42
CA GLY A 273 37.68 -59.45 -15.34
C GLY A 273 36.20 -59.59 -15.72
N GLY A 274 35.81 -59.44 -17.00
CA GLY A 274 34.42 -59.68 -17.46
C GLY A 274 33.84 -58.68 -18.46
N ARG A 275 33.80 -59.08 -19.74
CA ARG A 275 33.06 -58.51 -20.89
C ARG A 275 32.91 -59.65 -21.93
N PRO A 276 32.05 -59.60 -22.98
CA PRO A 276 31.18 -58.49 -23.41
C PRO A 276 29.75 -58.89 -23.92
N GLU A 277 29.05 -57.88 -24.47
CA GLU A 277 28.21 -57.91 -25.70
C GLU A 277 26.78 -58.52 -25.75
N GLY A 278 26.04 -58.05 -26.78
CA GLY A 278 24.66 -58.38 -27.12
C GLY A 278 23.61 -57.37 -26.59
N GLY A 279 22.78 -56.68 -27.39
CA GLY A 279 22.73 -56.53 -28.85
C GLY A 279 21.30 -56.50 -29.41
N HIS A 280 20.99 -55.52 -30.28
CA HIS A 280 19.77 -55.35 -31.11
C HIS A 280 18.49 -54.72 -30.51
N SER A 281 18.11 -53.60 -31.12
CA SER A 281 16.73 -53.19 -31.49
C SER A 281 16.45 -53.69 -32.94
N PRO A 282 15.25 -53.54 -33.57
CA PRO A 282 14.11 -52.65 -33.25
C PRO A 282 12.69 -53.26 -33.39
N GLY A 283 11.63 -52.44 -33.18
CA GLY A 283 10.26 -52.78 -33.56
C GLY A 283 9.19 -51.70 -33.27
N GLN A 284 8.46 -51.28 -34.31
CA GLN A 284 7.21 -50.49 -34.29
C GLN A 284 6.33 -51.02 -35.47
N PRO A 285 4.98 -50.90 -35.49
CA PRO A 285 4.34 -49.64 -35.92
C PRO A 285 2.86 -49.38 -35.46
N GLY A 286 2.34 -48.16 -35.73
CA GLY A 286 0.90 -47.85 -35.90
C GLY A 286 0.04 -47.63 -34.62
N GLY A 287 -1.02 -46.81 -34.62
CA GLY A 287 -1.53 -45.91 -35.67
C GLY A 287 -2.69 -44.99 -35.20
N HIS A 288 -2.89 -43.87 -35.92
CA HIS A 288 -4.02 -42.90 -35.83
C HIS A 288 -4.87 -43.01 -37.15
N PRO A 289 -5.90 -42.18 -37.47
CA PRO A 289 -6.54 -41.04 -36.77
C PRO A 289 -8.10 -41.09 -36.77
N ALA A 290 -8.77 -40.00 -36.34
CA ALA A 290 -10.13 -39.66 -36.77
C ALA A 290 -10.41 -38.14 -36.71
N GLY A 291 -11.09 -37.59 -37.72
CA GLY A 291 -11.62 -36.22 -37.75
C GLY A 291 -11.75 -35.63 -39.16
N GLY A 292 -12.93 -35.08 -39.52
CA GLY A 292 -13.12 -34.35 -40.79
C GLY A 292 -14.51 -34.40 -41.43
N GLU A 293 -15.31 -33.36 -41.20
CA GLU A 293 -16.17 -32.62 -42.16
C GLU A 293 -17.32 -33.23 -43.01
N ARG A 294 -18.43 -32.45 -43.04
CA ARG A 294 -19.37 -32.12 -44.15
C ARG A 294 -20.40 -33.14 -44.70
N GLY A 295 -21.65 -32.66 -44.73
CA GLY A 295 -22.35 -32.41 -46.01
C GLY A 295 -23.76 -33.02 -46.20
N GLY A 296 -24.58 -32.33 -47.01
CA GLY A 296 -25.82 -32.86 -47.60
C GLY A 296 -27.12 -32.51 -46.86
N GLY A 297 -28.23 -32.38 -47.60
CA GLY A 297 -29.54 -32.14 -47.01
C GLY A 297 -30.70 -32.57 -47.91
N HIS A 298 -31.91 -32.21 -47.46
CA HIS A 298 -33.19 -32.16 -48.18
C HIS A 298 -34.11 -33.41 -48.20
N GLU A 299 -35.42 -33.07 -48.18
CA GLU A 299 -36.65 -33.81 -48.55
C GLU A 299 -37.12 -35.12 -47.88
N GLY A 300 -38.42 -35.12 -47.55
CA GLY A 300 -39.34 -36.27 -47.49
C GLY A 300 -39.38 -37.13 -46.22
N ASP A 301 -40.52 -37.69 -45.80
CA ASP A 301 -41.91 -37.29 -46.08
C ASP A 301 -42.90 -37.92 -45.06
N HIS A 302 -44.17 -37.51 -45.11
CA HIS A 302 -45.39 -38.12 -44.55
C HIS A 302 -45.29 -39.20 -43.45
N HIS A 303 -45.81 -38.90 -42.24
CA HIS A 303 -47.21 -39.26 -41.92
C HIS A 303 -47.78 -38.56 -40.66
#